data_AF-A0A1Q7UH58-F1
#
_entry.id   AF-A0A1Q7UH58-F1
#
_cell.length_a   1.000
_cell.length_b   1.000
_cell.length_c   1.000
_cell.angle_alpha   90.00
_cell.angle_beta   90.00
_cell.angle_gamma   90.00
#
_symmetry.space_group_name_H-M   'P 1'
#
loop_
_entity.id
_entity.type
_entity.pdbx_description
1 polymer ?
#
loop_
_entity_poly.entity_id
_entity_poly.type
_entity_poly.pdbx_seq_one_letter_code
_entity_poly.pdbx_strand_id
1 'polypeptide(L)'
;MTADIWLILIPVYVLAALLLVFGIFALLGRIAGGKYLKPIVGSLMKLPLIGKGMRKMSQAALERQNPELASAVRKMERAGVAKDPQRAAQALSRLSRDERAAYLDATTEQADAAPMNRQMKRQMERAKKGRRR
;
A
#
# COMPACT_ATOMS: atom_id res chain seq x y z
N MET A 1 -23.16 -33.33 -32.45
CA MET A 1 -22.36 -32.45 -33.32
C MET A 1 -22.63 -30.95 -33.13
N THR A 2 -23.71 -30.50 -32.48
CA THR A 2 -23.95 -29.06 -32.19
C THR A 2 -23.67 -28.67 -30.74
N ALA A 3 -23.67 -29.62 -29.81
CA ALA A 3 -23.38 -29.40 -28.39
C ALA A 3 -21.90 -29.02 -28.14
N ASP A 4 -20.97 -29.56 -28.95
CA ASP A 4 -19.53 -29.37 -28.78
C ASP A 4 -19.04 -27.97 -29.16
N ILE A 5 -19.75 -27.30 -30.08
CA ILE A 5 -19.43 -25.93 -30.53
C ILE A 5 -19.54 -24.94 -29.36
N TRP A 6 -20.54 -25.13 -28.49
CA TRP A 6 -20.74 -24.28 -27.31
C TRP A 6 -19.64 -24.48 -26.27
N LEU A 7 -19.13 -25.70 -26.10
CA LEU A 7 -18.00 -26.02 -25.22
C LEU A 7 -16.69 -25.37 -25.70
N ILE A 8 -16.44 -25.36 -27.02
CA ILE A 8 -15.27 -24.68 -27.62
C ILE A 8 -15.36 -23.16 -27.47
N LEU A 9 -16.56 -22.58 -27.42
CA LEU A 9 -16.76 -21.14 -27.20
C LEU A 9 -16.68 -20.71 -25.73
N ILE A 10 -16.61 -21.63 -24.76
CA ILE A 10 -16.49 -21.29 -23.33
C ILE A 10 -15.34 -20.31 -23.07
N PRO A 11 -14.11 -20.49 -23.59
CA PRO A 11 -13.02 -19.54 -23.40
C PRO A 11 -13.36 -18.14 -23.94
N VAL A 12 -14.08 -18.07 -25.07
CA VAL A 12 -14.50 -16.80 -25.68
C VAL A 12 -15.55 -16.11 -24.82
N TYR A 13 -16.53 -16.84 -24.28
CA TYR A 13 -17.53 -16.29 -23.37
C TYR A 13 -16.92 -15.83 -22.05
N VAL A 14 -15.96 -16.58 -21.50
CA VAL A 14 -15.22 -16.19 -20.30
C VAL A 14 -14.39 -14.93 -20.56
N LEU A 15 -13.72 -14.85 -21.71
CA LEU A 15 -12.95 -13.66 -22.10
C LEU A 15 -13.87 -12.44 -22.31
N ALA A 16 -15.02 -12.62 -22.96
CA ALA A 16 -16.01 -11.57 -23.16
C ALA A 16 -16.60 -11.09 -21.84
N ALA A 17 -16.91 -11.99 -20.91
CA ALA A 17 -17.38 -11.65 -19.57
C ALA A 17 -16.31 -10.89 -18.78
N LEU A 18 -15.04 -11.32 -18.83
CA LEU A 18 -13.93 -10.59 -18.21
C LEU A 18 -13.76 -9.20 -18.80
N LEU A 19 -13.78 -9.06 -20.12
CA LEU A 19 -13.71 -7.77 -20.80
C LEU A 19 -14.87 -6.86 -20.43
N LEU A 20 -16.08 -7.40 -20.33
CA LEU A 20 -17.26 -6.64 -19.90
C LEU A 20 -17.07 -6.13 -18.46
N VAL A 21 -16.65 -7.00 -17.55
CA VAL A 21 -16.37 -6.63 -16.16
C VAL A 21 -15.30 -5.55 -16.09
N PHE A 22 -14.14 -5.76 -16.72
CA PHE A 22 -13.06 -4.77 -16.74
C PHE A 22 -13.47 -3.46 -17.43
N GLY A 23 -14.27 -3.53 -18.49
CA GLY A 23 -14.84 -2.37 -19.17
C GLY A 23 -15.77 -1.57 -18.26
N ILE A 24 -16.63 -2.23 -17.49
CA ILE A 24 -17.48 -1.59 -16.48
C ILE A 24 -16.63 -0.93 -15.40
N PHE A 25 -15.58 -1.61 -14.90
CA PHE A 25 -14.64 -1.02 -13.94
C PHE A 25 -13.92 0.20 -14.52
N ALA A 26 -13.45 0.14 -15.76
CA ALA A 26 -12.79 1.27 -16.42
C ALA A 26 -13.75 2.45 -16.61
N LEU A 27 -15.01 2.18 -16.99
CA LEU A 27 -16.05 3.18 -17.17
C LEU A 27 -16.44 3.84 -15.83
N LEU A 28 -16.65 3.04 -14.77
CA LEU A 28 -16.88 3.54 -13.40
C LEU A 28 -15.66 4.32 -12.86
N GLY A 29 -14.45 3.97 -13.29
CA GLY A 29 -13.22 4.69 -12.95
C GLY A 29 -13.17 6.08 -13.59
N ARG A 30 -13.70 6.21 -14.81
CA ARG A 30 -13.76 7.47 -15.54
C ARG A 30 -14.92 8.37 -15.11
N ILE A 31 -16.06 7.78 -14.73
CA ILE A 31 -17.23 8.51 -14.25
C ILE A 31 -16.98 9.01 -12.82
N ALA A 32 -17.18 10.30 -12.59
CA ALA A 32 -17.03 10.96 -11.27
C ALA A 32 -15.65 10.75 -10.59
N GLY A 33 -14.58 10.62 -11.39
CA GLY A 33 -13.20 10.51 -10.88
C GLY A 33 -12.92 9.25 -10.06
N GLY A 34 -13.63 8.14 -10.32
CA GLY A 34 -13.40 6.87 -9.64
C GLY A 34 -14.02 6.80 -8.24
N LYS A 35 -14.97 7.69 -7.91
CA LYS A 35 -15.72 7.68 -6.65
C LYS A 35 -16.33 6.31 -6.33
N TYR A 36 -16.79 5.60 -7.37
CA TYR A 36 -17.40 4.26 -7.25
C TYR A 36 -16.38 3.12 -7.23
N LEU A 37 -15.14 3.34 -7.70
CA LEU A 37 -14.05 2.38 -7.55
C LEU A 37 -13.54 2.31 -6.11
N LYS A 38 -13.51 3.45 -5.42
CA LYS A 38 -13.00 3.57 -4.05
C LYS A 38 -13.61 2.55 -3.07
N PRO A 39 -14.93 2.33 -3.00
CA PRO A 39 -15.51 1.30 -2.12
C PRO A 39 -15.22 -0.13 -2.58
N ILE A 40 -15.14 -0.39 -3.90
CA ILE A 40 -14.87 -1.75 -4.40
C ILE A 40 -13.44 -2.16 -4.10
N VAL A 41 -12.48 -1.28 -4.37
CA VAL A 41 -11.07 -1.49 -4.03
C VAL A 41 -10.91 -1.60 -2.51
N GLY A 42 -11.59 -0.74 -1.74
CA GLY A 42 -11.59 -0.82 -0.27
C GLY A 42 -12.12 -2.17 0.25
N SER A 43 -13.17 -2.71 -0.36
CA SER A 43 -13.72 -4.03 -0.03
C SER A 43 -12.80 -5.17 -0.46
N LEU A 44 -12.15 -5.05 -1.61
CA LEU A 44 -11.17 -6.03 -2.09
C LEU A 44 -9.94 -6.08 -1.16
N MET A 45 -9.46 -4.92 -0.68
CA MET A 45 -8.35 -4.86 0.29
C MET A 45 -8.72 -5.42 1.67
N LYS A 46 -10.01 -5.51 2.01
CA LYS A 46 -10.48 -6.16 3.25
C LYS A 46 -10.39 -7.68 3.19
N LEU A 47 -10.22 -8.28 2.00
CA LEU A 47 -10.02 -9.72 1.92
C LEU A 47 -8.65 -10.09 2.52
N PRO A 48 -8.61 -10.95 3.56
CA PRO A 48 -7.38 -11.28 4.28
C PRO A 48 -6.33 -11.97 3.40
N LEU A 49 -6.76 -12.62 2.31
CA LEU A 49 -5.88 -13.27 1.33
C LEU A 49 -5.02 -12.25 0.57
N ILE A 50 -5.64 -11.17 0.11
CA ILE A 50 -4.98 -10.11 -0.66
C ILE A 50 -4.02 -9.33 0.24
N GLY A 51 -4.45 -9.01 1.46
CA GLY A 51 -3.61 -8.36 2.46
C GLY A 51 -2.36 -9.19 2.81
N LYS A 52 -2.50 -10.51 2.99
CA LYS A 52 -1.36 -11.40 3.27
C LYS A 52 -0.40 -11.50 2.08
N GLY A 53 -0.92 -11.59 0.86
CA GLY A 53 -0.11 -11.64 -0.37
C GLY A 53 0.70 -10.36 -0.57
N MET A 54 0.06 -9.19 -0.46
CA MET A 54 0.74 -7.90 -0.57
C MET A 54 1.80 -7.71 0.52
N ARG A 55 1.55 -8.12 1.76
CA ARG A 55 2.55 -8.05 2.83
C ARG A 55 3.79 -8.87 2.50
N LYS A 56 3.62 -10.09 1.99
CA LYS A 56 4.74 -10.96 1.60
C LYS A 56 5.54 -10.37 0.44
N MET A 57 4.86 -9.82 -0.56
CA MET A 57 5.51 -9.16 -1.70
C MET A 57 6.26 -7.90 -1.27
N SER A 58 5.65 -7.07 -0.43
CA SER A 58 6.26 -5.85 0.11
C SER A 58 7.51 -6.19 0.93
N GLN A 59 7.44 -7.18 1.82
CA GLN A 59 8.59 -7.65 2.59
C GLN A 59 9.72 -8.16 1.70
N ALA A 60 9.41 -8.95 0.65
CA ALA A 60 10.42 -9.44 -0.28
C ALA A 60 11.08 -8.32 -1.11
N ALA A 61 10.32 -7.27 -1.45
CA ALA A 61 10.85 -6.09 -2.13
C ALA A 61 11.73 -5.24 -1.20
N LEU A 62 11.34 -5.10 0.08
CA LEU A 62 12.09 -4.39 1.11
C LEU A 62 13.41 -5.10 1.44
N GLU A 63 13.40 -6.42 1.60
CA GLU A 63 14.62 -7.21 1.87
C GLU A 63 15.67 -7.08 0.77
N ARG A 64 15.24 -6.95 -0.50
CA ARG A 64 16.14 -6.76 -1.65
C ARG A 64 16.77 -5.37 -1.68
N GLN A 65 16.06 -4.36 -1.18
CA GLN A 65 16.50 -2.96 -1.24
C GLN A 65 17.32 -2.58 -0.01
N ASN A 66 16.86 -2.96 1.18
CA ASN A 66 17.54 -2.65 2.43
C ASN A 66 17.17 -3.71 3.51
N PRO A 67 18.10 -4.62 3.86
CA PRO A 67 17.83 -5.66 4.85
C PRO A 67 17.58 -5.12 6.26
N GLU A 68 18.23 -4.02 6.64
CA GLU A 68 18.03 -3.35 7.95
C GLU A 68 16.65 -2.70 8.06
N LEU A 69 16.15 -2.13 6.96
CA LEU A 69 14.79 -1.60 6.92
C LEU A 69 13.75 -2.72 7.03
N ALA A 70 13.98 -3.87 6.37
CA ALA A 70 13.08 -5.00 6.41
C ALA A 70 12.97 -5.62 7.82
N SER A 71 14.10 -5.77 8.53
CA SER A 71 14.11 -6.25 9.92
C SER A 71 13.42 -5.25 10.86
N ALA A 72 13.66 -3.95 10.68
CA ALA A 72 13.01 -2.89 11.44
C ALA A 72 11.49 -2.91 11.26
N VAL A 73 10.99 -2.94 10.02
CA VAL A 73 9.55 -3.02 9.72
C VAL A 73 8.93 -4.27 10.34
N ARG A 74 9.58 -5.43 10.24
CA ARG A 74 9.09 -6.67 10.87
C ARG A 74 9.01 -6.59 12.40
N LYS A 75 9.98 -5.93 13.05
CA LYS A 75 9.98 -5.72 14.51
C LYS A 75 8.86 -4.76 14.91
N MET A 76 8.63 -3.71 14.12
CA MET A 76 7.53 -2.75 14.32
C MET A 76 6.14 -3.38 14.09
N GLU A 77 5.97 -4.19 13.03
CA GLU A 77 4.72 -4.91 12.76
C GLU A 77 4.38 -5.89 13.89
N ARG A 78 5.39 -6.66 14.38
CA ARG A 78 5.21 -7.58 15.52
C ARG A 78 4.84 -6.87 16.81
N ALA A 79 5.36 -5.66 17.03
CA ALA A 79 5.01 -4.85 18.20
C ALA A 79 3.60 -4.23 18.10
N GLY A 80 2.93 -4.32 16.94
CA GLY A 80 1.58 -3.80 16.75
C GLY A 80 1.52 -2.27 16.63
N VAL A 81 2.59 -1.67 16.11
CA VAL A 81 2.73 -0.20 15.99
C VAL A 81 1.60 0.45 15.20
N ALA A 82 1.04 -0.25 14.21
CA ALA A 82 -0.10 0.23 13.43
C ALA A 82 -1.40 0.43 14.26
N LYS A 83 -1.50 -0.19 15.44
CA LYS A 83 -2.70 -0.16 16.29
C LYS A 83 -2.56 0.82 17.45
N ASP A 84 -1.35 1.10 17.91
CA ASP A 84 -1.09 1.89 19.13
C ASP A 84 0.18 2.75 19.00
N PRO A 85 0.06 4.10 19.06
CA PRO A 85 1.20 5.01 18.96
C PRO A 85 2.17 4.89 20.15
N GLN A 86 1.73 4.48 21.34
CA GLN A 86 2.62 4.29 22.48
C GLN A 86 3.56 3.09 22.26
N ARG A 87 3.04 2.03 21.61
CA ARG A 87 3.85 0.87 21.21
C ARG A 87 4.86 1.22 20.12
N ALA A 88 4.56 2.22 19.28
CA ALA A 88 5.49 2.75 18.29
C ALA A 88 6.79 3.25 18.92
N ALA A 89 6.67 4.12 19.93
CA ALA A 89 7.82 4.68 20.63
C ALA A 89 8.64 3.60 21.35
N GLN A 90 7.97 2.62 21.97
CA GLN A 90 8.62 1.49 22.64
C GLN A 90 9.28 0.51 21.67
N ALA A 91 8.73 0.34 20.46
CA ALA A 91 9.32 -0.53 19.45
C ALA A 91 10.56 0.13 18.82
N LEU A 92 10.52 1.45 18.59
CA LEU A 92 11.68 2.23 18.10
C LEU A 92 12.87 2.18 19.06
N SER A 93 12.61 2.17 20.38
CA SER A 93 13.69 2.07 21.38
C SER A 93 14.36 0.70 21.38
N ARG A 94 13.68 -0.36 20.92
CA ARG A 94 14.18 -1.74 20.83
C ARG A 94 14.92 -2.05 19.52
N LEU A 95 14.85 -1.18 18.52
CA LEU A 95 15.61 -1.32 17.27
C LEU A 95 17.10 -1.02 17.48
N SER A 96 17.96 -1.67 16.67
CA SER A 96 19.38 -1.31 16.60
C SER A 96 19.56 0.12 16.04
N ARG A 97 20.77 0.69 16.14
CA ARG A 97 21.03 2.03 15.61
C ARG A 97 20.80 2.11 14.10
N ASP A 98 21.27 1.11 13.37
CA ASP A 98 21.18 1.05 11.91
C ASP A 98 19.73 0.78 11.45
N GLU A 99 19.02 -0.13 12.12
CA GLU A 99 17.59 -0.40 11.90
C GLU A 99 16.72 0.83 12.15
N ARG A 100 17.01 1.58 13.23
CA ARG A 100 16.29 2.80 13.56
C ARG A 100 16.56 3.89 12.52
N ALA A 101 17.81 4.06 12.09
CA ALA A 101 18.16 5.03 11.07
C ALA A 101 17.46 4.73 9.74
N ALA A 102 17.52 3.46 9.28
CA ALA A 102 16.87 3.02 8.05
C ALA A 102 15.35 3.22 8.11
N TYR A 103 14.71 2.89 9.24
CA TYR A 103 13.26 3.08 9.41
C TYR A 103 12.86 4.56 9.40
N LEU A 104 13.61 5.43 10.07
CA LEU A 104 13.35 6.87 10.09
C LEU A 104 13.56 7.51 8.73
N ASP A 105 14.57 7.08 7.98
CA ASP A 105 14.86 7.55 6.63
C ASP A 105 13.71 7.20 5.67
N ALA A 106 13.30 5.92 5.64
CA ALA A 106 12.18 5.46 4.82
C ALA A 106 10.84 6.14 5.21
N THR A 107 10.62 6.38 6.50
CA THR A 107 9.43 7.11 6.97
C THR A 107 9.45 8.57 6.53
N THR A 108 10.64 9.19 6.52
CA THR A 108 10.83 10.58 6.07
C THR A 108 10.59 10.69 4.56
N GLU A 109 11.14 9.77 3.78
CA GLU A 109 10.94 9.69 2.32
C GLU A 109 9.45 9.48 1.98
N GLN A 110 8.77 8.60 2.71
CA GLN A 110 7.33 8.38 2.54
C GLN A 110 6.49 9.59 2.94
N ALA A 111 6.88 10.33 3.99
CA ALA A 111 6.22 11.56 4.40
C ALA A 111 6.43 12.70 3.38
N ASP A 112 7.61 12.79 2.77
CA ASP A 112 7.92 13.79 1.74
C ASP A 112 7.24 13.45 0.39
N ALA A 113 7.01 12.16 0.12
CA ALA A 113 6.26 11.68 -1.05
C ALA A 113 4.73 11.73 -0.90
N ALA A 114 4.22 11.88 0.32
CA ALA A 114 2.79 12.01 0.55
C ALA A 114 2.25 13.28 -0.12
N PRO A 115 1.07 13.25 -0.78
CA PRO A 115 0.46 14.42 -1.40
C PRO A 115 -0.03 15.38 -0.32
N MET A 116 0.90 16.16 0.24
CA MET A 116 0.62 17.18 1.22
C MET A 116 0.20 18.46 0.53
N ASN A 117 -0.84 19.08 1.08
CA ASN A 117 -1.33 20.35 0.58
C ASN A 117 -0.20 21.39 0.62
N ARG A 118 -0.02 22.20 -0.43
CA ARG A 118 1.12 23.15 -0.54
C ARG A 118 1.26 24.09 0.66
N GLN A 119 0.14 24.39 1.34
CA GLN A 119 0.13 25.17 2.58
C GLN A 119 0.74 24.40 3.76
N MET A 120 0.37 23.13 3.93
CA MET A 120 0.95 22.25 4.94
C MET A 120 2.45 22.06 4.72
N LYS A 121 2.90 21.92 3.47
CA LYS A 121 4.35 21.84 3.14
C LYS A 121 5.12 23.09 3.61
N ARG A 122 4.58 24.29 3.34
CA ARG A 122 5.17 25.56 3.78
C ARG A 122 5.18 25.73 5.30
N GLN A 123 4.16 25.24 6.01
CA GLN A 123 4.15 25.27 7.48
C GLN A 123 5.23 24.35 8.07
N MET A 124 5.39 23.13 7.52
CA MET A 124 6.44 22.22 7.96
C MET A 124 7.85 22.75 7.67
N GLU A 125 8.07 23.40 6.52
CA GLU A 125 9.35 24.04 6.20
C GLU A 125 9.70 25.18 7.17
N ARG A 126 8.71 26.00 7.56
CA ARG A 126 8.88 27.04 8.58
C ARG A 126 9.21 26.43 9.95
N ALA A 127 8.55 25.34 10.33
CA ALA A 127 8.85 24.62 11.57
C ALA A 127 10.26 24.00 11.55
N LYS A 128 10.70 23.42 10.43
CA LYS A 128 12.06 22.90 10.24
C LYS A 128 13.12 24.01 10.33
N LYS A 129 12.84 25.21 9.79
CA LYS A 129 13.75 26.36 9.83
C LYS A 129 13.88 26.98 11.23
N GLY A 130 12.83 26.94 12.04
CA GLY A 130 12.85 27.40 13.43
C GLY A 130 13.68 26.50 14.37
N ARG A 131 13.75 25.19 14.09
CA ARG A 131 14.49 24.21 14.91
C ARG A 131 16.01 24.16 14.63
N ARG A 132 16.46 24.84 13.56
CA ARG A 132 17.88 24.91 13.14
C ARG A 132 18.60 26.18 13.60
N ARG A 133 17.94 27.03 14.41
CA ARG A 133 18.55 28.19 15.06
C ARG A 133 18.79 27.91 16.53
#